data_AF-A0A3D3WVB5-F1
#
_entry.id   AF-A0A3D3WVB5-F1
#
_cell.length_a   1.000
_cell.length_b   1.000
_cell.length_c   1.000
_cell.angle_alpha   90.00
_cell.angle_beta   90.00
_cell.angle_gamma   90.00
#
_symmetry.space_group_name_H-M   'P 1'
#
loop_
_entity.id
_entity.type
_entity.pdbx_description
1 polymer ?
#
loop_
_entity_poly.entity_id
_entity_poly.type
_entity_poly.pdbx_seq_one_letter_code
_entity_poly.pdbx_strand_id
1 'polypeptide(L)'
;MGRVGWVLWALFIVAIPLFLVTASVTWAFNSPGLYNNGFEKYSISRISGITDRDLRQVSSELRHYFNSGEEPLDVRTRIFGVEQDLFNDREIAHMKDVKQLVRGVYVLALVSGVYLALMVAAGFALQRRQFVGPLARGFLWGGGLTLVLLVIFGVAALVGFDSVFLKFHQLSFANDLWQLDPRTDYLVRIFPQDFWFDATMWVAVRAIGGALLLTVVGSAYLVHQRYAGWQNAFHALKEAARPDSK
;
A
#
# COMPACT_ATOMS: atom_id res chain seq x y z
N MET A 1 -30.53 -10.28 3.53
CA MET A 1 -29.21 -10.86 3.17
C MET A 1 -29.01 -12.09 4.02
N GLY A 2 -28.79 -13.27 3.43
CA GLY A 2 -28.48 -14.48 4.21
C GLY A 2 -27.12 -14.36 4.91
N ARG A 3 -26.85 -15.23 5.91
CA ARG A 3 -25.61 -15.23 6.72
C ARG A 3 -24.33 -15.21 5.84
N VAL A 4 -24.34 -15.95 4.73
CA VAL A 4 -23.21 -16.01 3.76
C VAL A 4 -22.97 -14.67 3.06
N GLY A 5 -24.03 -13.93 2.71
CA GLY A 5 -23.91 -12.66 2.00
C GLY A 5 -23.27 -11.57 2.85
N TRP A 6 -23.54 -11.53 4.16
CA TRP A 6 -22.93 -10.56 5.06
C TRP A 6 -21.42 -10.79 5.22
N VAL A 7 -20.99 -12.04 5.35
CA VAL A 7 -19.57 -12.39 5.47
C VAL A 7 -18.79 -11.94 4.23
N LEU A 8 -19.32 -12.19 3.02
CA LEU A 8 -18.67 -11.74 1.78
C LEU A 8 -18.51 -10.21 1.72
N TRP A 9 -19.51 -9.45 2.17
CA TRP A 9 -19.38 -7.99 2.19
C TRP A 9 -18.44 -7.48 3.28
N ALA A 10 -18.41 -8.12 4.45
CA ALA A 10 -17.44 -7.80 5.49
C ALA A 10 -16.00 -8.05 5.01
N LEU A 11 -15.77 -9.19 4.36
CA LEU A 11 -14.49 -9.51 3.74
C LEU A 11 -14.14 -8.52 2.62
N PHE A 12 -15.10 -8.11 1.79
CA PHE A 12 -14.90 -7.07 0.77
C PHE A 12 -14.44 -5.74 1.38
N ILE A 13 -15.09 -5.29 2.45
CA ILE A 13 -14.75 -4.05 3.15
C ILE A 13 -13.34 -4.13 3.75
N VAL A 14 -12.94 -5.26 4.33
CA VAL A 14 -11.60 -5.48 4.89
C VAL A 14 -10.53 -5.69 3.82
N ALA A 15 -10.88 -6.30 2.68
CA ALA A 15 -9.96 -6.51 1.57
C ALA A 15 -9.52 -5.20 0.92
N ILE A 16 -10.34 -4.15 0.95
CA ILE A 16 -9.99 -2.83 0.41
C ILE A 16 -8.75 -2.22 1.09
N PRO A 17 -8.71 -1.99 2.42
CA PRO A 17 -7.52 -1.45 3.09
C PRO A 17 -6.31 -2.37 2.91
N LEU A 18 -6.50 -3.70 3.01
CA LEU A 18 -5.43 -4.65 2.76
C LEU A 18 -4.83 -4.47 1.38
N PHE A 19 -5.66 -4.43 0.33
CA PHE A 19 -5.21 -4.26 -1.05
C PHE A 19 -4.53 -2.90 -1.25
N LEU A 20 -5.16 -1.81 -0.83
CA LEU A 20 -4.64 -0.46 -1.06
C LEU A 20 -3.27 -0.24 -0.39
N VAL A 21 -3.10 -0.73 0.84
CA VAL A 21 -1.83 -0.63 1.56
C VAL A 21 -0.79 -1.54 0.91
N THR A 22 -1.08 -2.82 0.74
CA THR A 22 -0.10 -3.79 0.21
C THR A 22 0.28 -3.53 -1.25
N ALA A 23 -0.66 -3.06 -2.09
CA ALA A 23 -0.35 -2.62 -3.45
C ALA A 23 0.52 -1.36 -3.45
N SER A 24 0.28 -0.42 -2.54
CA SER A 24 1.13 0.77 -2.39
C SER A 24 2.54 0.42 -1.91
N VAL A 25 2.68 -0.51 -0.95
CA VAL A 25 3.99 -1.03 -0.51
C VAL A 25 4.68 -1.76 -1.65
N THR A 26 3.95 -2.62 -2.39
CA THR A 26 4.48 -3.30 -3.58
C THR A 26 5.03 -2.30 -4.58
N TRP A 27 4.32 -1.20 -4.83
CA TRP A 27 4.82 -0.16 -5.71
C TRP A 27 6.05 0.56 -5.14
N ALA A 28 6.08 0.85 -3.84
CA ALA A 28 7.22 1.50 -3.19
C ALA A 28 8.52 0.69 -3.37
N PHE A 29 8.48 -0.62 -3.08
CA PHE A 29 9.63 -1.52 -3.27
C PHE A 29 10.08 -1.63 -4.73
N ASN A 30 9.17 -1.46 -5.69
CA ASN A 30 9.49 -1.58 -7.12
C ASN A 30 9.74 -0.25 -7.83
N SER A 31 9.74 0.89 -7.11
CA SER A 31 9.83 2.22 -7.70
C SER A 31 11.27 2.73 -7.79
N PRO A 32 11.90 2.82 -8.97
CA PRO A 32 13.25 3.40 -9.07
C PRO A 32 13.31 4.85 -8.57
N GLY A 33 12.25 5.62 -8.79
CA GLY A 33 12.16 7.01 -8.34
C GLY A 33 12.20 7.14 -6.82
N LEU A 34 11.59 6.21 -6.07
CA LEU A 34 11.61 6.27 -4.60
C LEU A 34 13.03 6.08 -4.05
N TYR A 35 13.79 5.13 -4.60
CA TYR A 35 15.19 4.89 -4.23
C TYR A 35 16.07 6.08 -4.63
N ASN A 36 16.02 6.50 -5.90
CA ASN A 36 16.90 7.54 -6.41
C ASN A 36 16.67 8.88 -5.70
N ASN A 37 15.42 9.28 -5.51
CA ASN A 37 15.09 10.53 -4.82
C ASN A 37 15.51 10.47 -3.36
N GLY A 38 15.35 9.32 -2.70
CA GLY A 38 15.81 9.12 -1.33
C GLY A 38 17.34 9.21 -1.24
N PHE A 39 18.05 8.56 -2.15
CA PHE A 39 19.51 8.60 -2.19
C PHE A 39 20.06 10.01 -2.41
N GLU A 40 19.42 10.78 -3.28
CA GLU A 40 19.76 12.19 -3.50
C GLU A 40 19.42 13.05 -2.28
N LYS A 41 18.18 12.96 -1.77
CA LYS A 41 17.69 13.75 -0.63
C LYS A 41 18.58 13.61 0.60
N TYR A 42 19.04 12.39 0.89
CA TYR A 42 19.87 12.09 2.05
C TYR A 42 21.37 12.12 1.75
N SER A 43 21.77 12.57 0.54
CA SER A 43 23.17 12.66 0.12
C SER A 43 23.94 11.35 0.32
N ILE A 44 23.30 10.21 0.02
CA ILE A 44 23.83 8.87 0.32
C ILE A 44 25.19 8.65 -0.32
N SER A 45 25.42 9.22 -1.51
CA SER A 45 26.72 9.13 -2.17
C SER A 45 27.86 9.72 -1.34
N ARG A 46 27.61 10.88 -0.69
CA ARG A 46 28.61 11.56 0.14
C ARG A 46 28.94 10.79 1.42
N ILE A 47 27.94 10.17 2.05
CA ILE A 47 28.11 9.51 3.35
C ILE A 47 28.59 8.06 3.23
N SER A 48 28.29 7.38 2.11
CA SER A 48 28.68 5.99 1.88
C SER A 48 29.96 5.86 1.06
N GLY A 49 30.35 6.89 0.30
CA GLY A 49 31.47 6.81 -0.64
C GLY A 49 31.13 6.03 -1.92
N ILE A 50 29.86 5.67 -2.13
CA ILE A 50 29.35 5.02 -3.33
C ILE A 50 28.86 6.10 -4.30
N THR A 51 29.19 6.03 -5.59
CA THR A 51 28.75 7.06 -6.54
C THR A 51 27.24 6.99 -6.80
N ASP A 52 26.59 8.10 -7.21
CA ASP A 52 25.16 8.07 -7.56
C ASP A 52 24.84 7.07 -8.68
N ARG A 53 25.78 6.84 -9.59
CA ARG A 53 25.65 5.83 -10.64
C ARG A 53 25.60 4.43 -10.04
N ASP A 54 26.51 4.13 -9.13
CA ASP A 54 26.61 2.82 -8.51
C ASP A 54 25.43 2.60 -7.54
N LEU A 55 24.97 3.63 -6.83
CA LEU A 55 23.74 3.58 -6.02
C LEU A 55 22.50 3.24 -6.86
N ARG A 56 22.38 3.79 -8.07
CA ARG A 56 21.29 3.41 -8.99
C ARG A 56 21.36 1.92 -9.35
N GLN A 57 22.56 1.40 -9.60
CA GLN A 57 22.77 -0.03 -9.86
C GLN A 57 22.43 -0.89 -8.63
N VAL A 58 22.96 -0.54 -7.45
CA VAL A 58 22.64 -1.19 -6.16
C VAL A 58 21.13 -1.24 -5.94
N SER A 59 20.41 -0.13 -6.15
CA SER A 59 18.95 -0.13 -6.02
C SER A 59 18.26 -1.06 -7.03
N SER A 60 18.82 -1.21 -8.23
CA SER A 60 18.29 -2.10 -9.26
C SER A 60 18.50 -3.56 -8.87
N GLU A 61 19.67 -3.91 -8.35
CA GLU A 61 19.99 -5.25 -7.86
C GLU A 61 19.16 -5.62 -6.64
N LEU A 62 18.96 -4.70 -5.68
CA LEU A 62 18.05 -4.90 -4.54
C LEU A 62 16.60 -5.12 -4.98
N ARG A 63 16.10 -4.32 -5.94
CA ARG A 63 14.77 -4.54 -6.52
C ARG A 63 14.69 -5.89 -7.23
N HIS A 64 15.72 -6.27 -7.98
CA HIS A 64 15.78 -7.58 -8.61
C HIS A 64 15.73 -8.70 -7.58
N TYR A 65 16.54 -8.61 -6.51
CA TYR A 65 16.57 -9.58 -5.42
C TYR A 65 15.20 -9.81 -4.79
N PHE A 66 14.41 -8.76 -4.53
CA PHE A 66 13.06 -8.93 -3.98
C PHE A 66 12.08 -9.63 -4.95
N ASN A 67 12.35 -9.55 -6.26
CA ASN A 67 11.51 -10.13 -7.31
C ASN A 67 12.07 -11.44 -7.91
N SER A 68 13.26 -11.89 -7.47
CA SER A 68 13.90 -13.10 -7.95
C SER A 68 13.88 -14.23 -6.91
N GLY A 69 14.17 -15.45 -7.35
CA GLY A 69 14.39 -16.61 -6.49
C GLY A 69 15.75 -16.63 -5.79
N GLU A 70 16.65 -15.69 -6.11
CA GLU A 70 18.08 -15.78 -5.78
C GLU A 70 18.36 -15.53 -4.29
N GLU A 71 19.22 -16.37 -3.72
CA GLU A 71 19.78 -16.21 -2.38
C GLU A 71 21.19 -16.82 -2.35
N PRO A 72 22.15 -16.25 -1.58
CA PRO A 72 22.02 -15.05 -0.75
C PRO A 72 21.90 -13.75 -1.57
N LEU A 73 21.64 -12.62 -0.91
CA LEU A 73 21.81 -11.30 -1.53
C LEU A 73 23.29 -11.11 -1.84
N ASP A 74 23.63 -10.87 -3.11
CA ASP A 74 24.99 -10.61 -3.57
C ASP A 74 24.98 -9.30 -4.37
N VAL A 75 25.58 -8.26 -3.79
CA VAL A 75 25.66 -6.91 -4.37
C VAL A 75 27.07 -6.41 -4.20
N ARG A 76 27.74 -6.15 -5.32
CA ARG A 76 29.09 -5.60 -5.36
C ARG A 76 29.06 -4.17 -5.88
N THR A 77 29.85 -3.31 -5.25
CA THR A 77 29.90 -1.91 -5.64
C THR A 77 31.25 -1.28 -5.31
N ARG A 78 31.49 -0.10 -5.89
CA ARG A 78 32.68 0.71 -5.59
C ARG A 78 32.40 1.61 -4.41
N ILE A 79 33.17 1.42 -3.34
CA ILE A 79 33.18 2.29 -2.18
C ILE A 79 34.52 3.00 -2.16
N PHE A 80 34.50 4.34 -2.26
CA PHE A 80 35.71 5.16 -2.43
C PHE A 80 36.62 4.69 -3.58
N GLY A 81 36.00 4.16 -4.66
CA GLY A 81 36.69 3.69 -5.85
C GLY A 81 37.16 2.22 -5.81
N VAL A 82 37.05 1.54 -4.67
CA VAL A 82 37.44 0.14 -4.51
C VAL A 82 36.23 -0.78 -4.61
N GLU A 83 36.28 -1.76 -5.52
CA GLU A 83 35.26 -2.80 -5.66
C GLU A 83 35.28 -3.75 -4.47
N GLN A 84 34.14 -3.93 -3.82
CA GLN A 84 33.95 -4.88 -2.72
C GLN A 84 32.48 -5.26 -2.56
N ASP A 85 32.21 -6.28 -1.73
CA ASP A 85 30.86 -6.65 -1.32
C ASP A 85 30.25 -5.51 -0.49
N LEU A 86 29.01 -5.12 -0.81
CA LEU A 86 28.35 -3.99 -0.14
C LEU A 86 27.87 -4.35 1.27
N PHE A 87 27.38 -5.58 1.45
CA PHE A 87 26.72 -6.03 2.68
C PHE A 87 27.52 -7.15 3.34
N ASN A 88 27.59 -7.12 4.66
CA ASN A 88 28.17 -8.20 5.45
C ASN A 88 27.15 -9.34 5.72
N ASP A 89 27.61 -10.45 6.30
CA ASP A 89 26.79 -11.64 6.55
C ASP A 89 25.53 -11.35 7.38
N ARG A 90 25.61 -10.44 8.37
CA ARG A 90 24.46 -10.06 9.21
C ARG A 90 23.42 -9.29 8.40
N GLU A 91 23.87 -8.34 7.58
CA GLU A 91 23.01 -7.55 6.69
C GLU A 91 22.33 -8.43 5.63
N ILE A 92 23.07 -9.39 5.05
CA ILE A 92 22.55 -10.37 4.09
C ILE A 92 21.49 -11.25 4.75
N ALA A 93 21.74 -11.75 5.97
CA ALA A 93 20.78 -12.55 6.71
C ALA A 93 19.51 -11.75 7.05
N HIS A 94 19.66 -10.48 7.46
CA HIS A 94 18.51 -9.59 7.67
C HIS A 94 17.72 -9.35 6.37
N MET A 95 18.40 -9.12 5.25
CA MET A 95 17.75 -8.90 3.95
C MET A 95 16.98 -10.13 3.46
N LYS A 96 17.39 -11.34 3.84
CA LYS A 96 16.62 -12.56 3.61
C LYS A 96 15.28 -12.54 4.36
N ASP A 97 15.28 -12.14 5.64
CA ASP A 97 14.04 -12.00 6.41
C ASP A 97 13.14 -10.91 5.79
N VAL A 98 13.72 -9.77 5.38
CA VAL A 98 12.99 -8.71 4.68
C VAL A 98 12.38 -9.22 3.37
N LYS A 99 13.12 -10.04 2.60
CA LYS A 99 12.61 -10.63 1.35
C LYS A 99 11.40 -11.52 1.57
N GLN A 100 11.38 -12.31 2.64
CA GLN A 100 10.20 -13.11 2.99
C GLN A 100 8.99 -12.23 3.34
N LEU A 101 9.22 -11.17 4.12
CA LEU A 101 8.18 -10.20 4.46
C LEU A 101 7.61 -9.50 3.22
N VAL A 102 8.47 -9.03 2.32
CA VAL A 102 8.08 -8.37 1.05
C VAL A 102 7.29 -9.33 0.16
N ARG A 103 7.71 -10.60 0.04
CA ARG A 103 6.94 -11.62 -0.69
C ARG A 103 5.57 -11.85 -0.07
N GLY A 104 5.47 -11.86 1.26
CA GLY A 104 4.18 -11.91 1.97
C GLY A 104 3.26 -10.74 1.61
N VAL A 105 3.81 -9.53 1.53
CA VAL A 105 3.08 -8.33 1.07
C VAL A 105 2.62 -8.50 -0.38
N TYR A 106 3.45 -9.00 -1.29
CA TYR A 106 3.07 -9.23 -2.69
C TYR A 106 1.94 -10.24 -2.82
N VAL A 107 2.02 -11.35 -2.07
CA VAL A 107 0.95 -12.37 -2.03
C VAL A 107 -0.34 -11.77 -1.49
N LEU A 108 -0.27 -10.98 -0.41
CA LEU A 108 -1.45 -10.35 0.18
C LEU A 108 -2.09 -9.33 -0.77
N ALA A 109 -1.29 -8.53 -1.49
CA ALA A 109 -1.76 -7.63 -2.54
C ALA A 109 -2.46 -8.41 -3.66
N LEU A 110 -1.85 -9.50 -4.14
CA LEU A 110 -2.43 -10.34 -5.19
C LEU A 110 -3.75 -10.98 -4.74
N VAL A 111 -3.77 -11.64 -3.57
CA VAL A 111 -4.95 -12.35 -3.07
C VAL A 111 -6.10 -11.40 -2.80
N SER A 112 -5.85 -10.27 -2.14
CA SER A 112 -6.87 -9.26 -1.88
C SER A 112 -7.38 -8.63 -3.19
N GLY A 113 -6.50 -8.31 -4.12
CA GLY A 113 -6.86 -7.78 -5.43
C GLY A 113 -7.70 -8.75 -6.28
N VAL A 114 -7.28 -10.02 -6.34
CA VAL A 114 -8.03 -11.09 -7.03
C VAL A 114 -9.40 -11.28 -6.38
N TYR A 115 -9.48 -11.31 -5.05
CA TYR A 115 -10.75 -11.43 -4.35
C TYR A 115 -11.70 -10.27 -4.67
N LEU A 116 -11.22 -9.02 -4.61
CA LEU A 116 -12.00 -7.83 -4.97
C LEU A 116 -12.49 -7.91 -6.42
N ALA A 117 -11.60 -8.27 -7.35
CA ALA A 117 -11.93 -8.39 -8.78
C ALA A 117 -12.98 -9.48 -9.04
N LEU A 118 -12.81 -10.66 -8.44
CA LEU A 118 -13.77 -11.76 -8.57
C LEU A 118 -15.13 -11.42 -7.96
N MET A 119 -15.16 -10.76 -6.80
CA MET A 119 -16.42 -10.33 -6.18
C MET A 119 -17.16 -9.32 -7.07
N VAL A 120 -16.44 -8.37 -7.67
CA VAL A 120 -17.02 -7.42 -8.62
C VAL A 120 -17.53 -8.12 -9.88
N ALA A 121 -16.72 -8.98 -10.49
CA ALA A 121 -17.07 -9.71 -11.71
C ALA A 121 -18.29 -10.62 -11.49
N ALA A 122 -18.29 -11.42 -10.43
CA ALA A 122 -19.40 -12.30 -10.07
C ALA A 122 -20.67 -11.51 -9.74
N GLY A 123 -20.53 -10.40 -8.99
CA GLY A 123 -21.66 -9.51 -8.68
C GLY A 123 -22.34 -8.98 -9.93
N PHE A 124 -21.56 -8.48 -10.91
CA PHE A 124 -22.11 -8.01 -12.19
C PHE A 124 -22.66 -9.14 -13.07
N ALA A 125 -22.02 -10.31 -13.10
CA ALA A 125 -22.51 -11.46 -13.86
C ALA A 125 -23.89 -11.94 -13.37
N LEU A 126 -24.07 -12.00 -12.04
CA LEU A 126 -25.27 -12.56 -11.41
C LEU A 126 -26.40 -11.54 -11.21
N GLN A 127 -26.07 -10.31 -10.80
CA GLN A 127 -27.06 -9.30 -10.39
C GLN A 127 -27.13 -8.09 -11.33
N ARG A 128 -26.24 -8.01 -12.33
CA ARG A 128 -26.23 -6.97 -13.37
C ARG A 128 -26.29 -5.57 -12.74
N ARG A 129 -27.22 -4.71 -13.17
CA ARG A 129 -27.38 -3.33 -12.66
C ARG A 129 -27.78 -3.26 -11.18
N GLN A 130 -28.38 -4.31 -10.62
CA GLN A 130 -28.78 -4.32 -9.20
C GLN A 130 -27.57 -4.37 -8.26
N PHE A 131 -26.41 -4.83 -8.75
CA PHE A 131 -25.17 -4.92 -7.97
C PHE A 131 -24.53 -3.56 -7.67
N VAL A 132 -24.82 -2.53 -8.47
CA VAL A 132 -24.12 -1.23 -8.39
C VAL A 132 -24.35 -0.56 -7.03
N GLY A 133 -25.56 -0.65 -6.47
CA GLY A 133 -25.88 -0.09 -5.16
C GLY A 133 -25.07 -0.73 -4.02
N PRO A 134 -25.11 -2.05 -3.85
CA PRO A 134 -24.26 -2.77 -2.90
C PRO A 134 -22.76 -2.48 -3.09
N LEU A 135 -22.27 -2.47 -4.32
CA LEU A 135 -20.86 -2.18 -4.63
C LEU A 135 -20.46 -0.76 -4.19
N ALA A 136 -21.29 0.24 -4.49
CA ALA A 136 -21.05 1.62 -4.07
C ALA A 136 -20.99 1.75 -2.54
N ARG A 137 -21.82 1.02 -1.79
CA ARG A 137 -21.73 0.95 -0.32
C ARG A 137 -20.45 0.26 0.14
N GLY A 138 -20.04 -0.82 -0.52
CA GLY A 138 -18.78 -1.50 -0.23
C GLY A 138 -17.57 -0.58 -0.41
N PHE A 139 -17.53 0.19 -1.50
CA PHE A 139 -16.49 1.20 -1.73
C PHE A 139 -16.50 2.34 -0.71
N LEU A 140 -17.69 2.83 -0.33
CA LEU A 140 -17.83 3.83 0.72
C LEU A 140 -17.29 3.33 2.06
N TRP A 141 -17.72 2.15 2.51
CA TRP A 141 -17.31 1.61 3.81
C TRP A 141 -15.85 1.15 3.83
N GLY A 142 -15.38 0.47 2.79
CA GLY A 142 -13.99 0.03 2.69
C GLY A 142 -13.02 1.20 2.53
N GLY A 143 -13.37 2.18 1.70
CA GLY A 143 -12.62 3.42 1.56
C GLY A 143 -12.58 4.21 2.87
N GLY A 144 -13.73 4.41 3.52
CA GLY A 144 -13.82 5.06 4.82
C GLY A 144 -13.01 4.35 5.91
N LEU A 145 -13.10 3.01 6.00
CA LEU A 145 -12.30 2.21 6.92
C LEU A 145 -10.80 2.41 6.67
N THR A 146 -10.37 2.38 5.41
CA THR A 146 -8.97 2.62 5.03
C THR A 146 -8.50 4.00 5.48
N LEU A 147 -9.30 5.04 5.26
CA LEU A 147 -8.97 6.40 5.67
C LEU A 147 -8.80 6.51 7.18
N VAL A 148 -9.73 5.95 7.96
CA VAL A 148 -9.65 5.97 9.43
C VAL A 148 -8.39 5.28 9.92
N LEU A 149 -8.10 4.07 9.41
CA LEU A 149 -6.90 3.32 9.79
C LEU A 149 -5.62 4.07 9.44
N LEU A 150 -5.54 4.65 8.24
CA LEU A 150 -4.35 5.38 7.79
C LEU A 150 -4.16 6.72 8.48
N VAL A 151 -5.24 7.41 8.88
CA VAL A 151 -5.12 8.63 9.70
C VAL A 151 -4.57 8.29 11.08
N ILE A 152 -5.10 7.25 11.73
CA ILE A 152 -4.61 6.81 13.05
C ILE A 152 -3.12 6.41 12.96
N PHE A 153 -2.78 5.56 11.98
CA PHE A 153 -1.40 5.14 11.77
C PHE A 153 -0.48 6.30 11.38
N GLY A 154 -0.93 7.18 10.48
CA GLY A 154 -0.18 8.34 10.01
C GLY A 154 0.15 9.31 11.14
N VAL A 155 -0.82 9.59 12.04
CA VAL A 155 -0.56 10.41 13.24
C VAL A 155 0.47 9.76 14.15
N ALA A 156 0.37 8.44 14.39
CA ALA A 156 1.36 7.73 15.20
C ALA A 156 2.77 7.79 14.58
N ALA A 157 2.87 7.61 13.26
CA ALA A 157 4.13 7.71 12.53
C ALA A 157 4.71 9.14 12.53
N LEU A 158 3.87 10.17 12.44
CA LEU A 158 4.30 11.57 12.48
C LEU A 158 4.82 12.00 13.86
N VAL A 159 4.20 11.49 14.93
CA VAL A 159 4.56 11.88 16.30
C VAL A 159 5.79 11.11 16.82
N GLY A 160 5.99 9.87 16.38
CA GLY A 160 7.06 9.01 16.91
C GLY A 160 7.48 7.91 15.97
N PHE A 161 8.04 8.28 14.81
CA PHE A 161 8.49 7.31 13.81
C PHE A 161 9.50 6.31 14.37
N ASP A 162 10.46 6.75 15.19
CA ASP A 162 11.46 5.87 15.82
C ASP A 162 10.81 4.70 16.57
N SER A 163 9.77 5.00 17.36
CA SER A 163 9.03 4.00 18.14
C SER A 163 8.20 3.07 17.24
N VAL A 164 7.61 3.61 16.17
CA VAL A 164 6.86 2.82 15.19
C VAL A 164 7.81 1.88 14.43
N PHE A 165 8.96 2.39 14.00
CA PHE A 165 9.99 1.65 13.29
C PHE A 165 10.58 0.54 14.16
N LEU A 166 10.88 0.82 15.43
CA LEU A 166 11.32 -0.19 16.39
C LEU A 166 10.28 -1.29 16.59
N LYS A 167 9.02 -0.92 16.86
CA LYS A 167 7.93 -1.90 17.05
C LYS A 167 7.69 -2.73 15.80
N PHE A 168 7.80 -2.13 14.62
CA PHE A 168 7.71 -2.86 13.35
C PHE A 168 8.75 -3.97 13.28
N HIS A 169 10.02 -3.68 13.62
CA HIS A 169 11.08 -4.70 13.61
C HIS A 169 10.83 -5.79 14.64
N GLN A 170 10.45 -5.43 15.87
CA GLN A 170 10.14 -6.38 16.94
C GLN A 170 8.97 -7.30 16.61
N LEU A 171 7.98 -6.82 15.85
CA LEU A 171 6.83 -7.61 15.41
C LEU A 171 7.12 -8.44 14.15
N SER A 172 8.02 -7.97 13.29
CA SER A 172 8.32 -8.60 12.00
C SER A 172 9.43 -9.65 12.08
N PHE A 173 10.35 -9.51 13.05
CA PHE A 173 11.54 -10.35 13.14
C PHE A 173 11.69 -10.90 14.57
N ALA A 174 11.86 -12.22 14.65
CA ALA A 174 12.04 -12.93 15.93
C ALA A 174 13.52 -13.00 16.39
N ASN A 175 14.44 -12.39 15.63
CA ASN A 175 15.87 -12.36 15.88
C ASN A 175 16.36 -10.90 16.04
N ASP A 176 17.66 -10.71 16.23
CA ASP A 176 18.29 -9.41 16.39
C ASP A 176 19.02 -8.90 15.12
N LEU A 177 19.00 -9.64 14.01
CA LEU A 177 19.79 -9.35 12.80
C LEU A 177 19.51 -7.96 12.20
N TRP A 178 18.33 -7.41 12.46
CA TRP A 178 17.91 -6.07 12.04
C TRP A 178 18.54 -4.93 12.87
N GLN A 179 19.13 -5.23 14.03
CA GLN A 179 19.87 -4.25 14.82
C GLN A 179 21.25 -4.06 14.21
N LEU A 180 21.33 -3.07 13.32
CA LEU A 180 22.52 -2.71 12.55
C LEU A 180 23.09 -1.36 13.05
N ASP A 181 24.41 -1.22 12.99
CA ASP A 181 25.14 -0.03 13.40
C ASP A 181 25.53 0.81 12.18
N PRO A 182 25.04 2.06 12.04
CA PRO A 182 25.36 2.92 10.91
C PRO A 182 26.86 3.30 10.80
N ARG A 183 27.68 2.99 11.80
CA ARG A 183 29.14 3.15 11.73
C ARG A 183 29.82 2.04 10.93
N THR A 184 29.22 0.84 10.88
CA THR A 184 29.83 -0.35 10.28
C THR A 184 28.99 -0.99 9.19
N ASP A 185 27.67 -0.85 9.24
CA ASP A 185 26.73 -1.53 8.34
C ASP A 185 26.28 -0.56 7.24
N TYR A 186 26.41 -0.97 5.98
CA TYR A 186 26.08 -0.13 4.83
C TYR A 186 24.59 -0.03 4.58
N LEU A 187 23.81 -1.06 4.92
CA LEU A 187 22.37 -1.13 4.68
C LEU A 187 21.63 0.03 5.35
N VAL A 188 21.92 0.31 6.62
CA VAL A 188 21.35 1.45 7.35
C VAL A 188 22.03 2.78 7.03
N ARG A 189 23.21 2.78 6.41
CA ARG A 189 23.82 3.99 5.85
C ARG A 189 23.15 4.42 4.56
N ILE A 190 22.82 3.49 3.66
CA ILE A 190 22.17 3.79 2.37
C ILE A 190 20.65 3.90 2.49
N PHE A 191 20.04 3.25 3.49
CA PHE A 191 18.63 3.41 3.86
C PHE A 191 18.52 3.93 5.29
N PRO A 192 18.87 5.20 5.54
CA PRO A 192 18.73 5.81 6.86
C PRO A 192 17.26 5.81 7.30
N GLN A 193 17.01 5.93 8.59
CA GLN A 193 15.65 5.88 9.13
C GLN A 193 14.70 6.90 8.46
N ASP A 194 15.21 8.09 8.13
CA ASP A 194 14.44 9.13 7.44
C ASP A 194 13.98 8.69 6.03
N PHE A 195 14.76 7.87 5.33
CA PHE A 195 14.34 7.26 4.06
C PHE A 195 13.08 6.39 4.27
N TRP A 196 13.06 5.61 5.34
CA TRP A 196 11.91 4.76 5.65
C TRP A 196 10.69 5.57 6.11
N PHE A 197 10.88 6.71 6.77
CA PHE A 197 9.79 7.64 7.06
C PHE A 197 9.18 8.17 5.76
N ASP A 198 10.00 8.66 4.85
CA ASP A 198 9.57 9.14 3.53
C ASP A 198 8.85 8.06 2.74
N ALA A 199 9.38 6.84 2.71
CA ALA A 199 8.75 5.70 2.05
C ALA A 199 7.39 5.36 2.68
N THR A 200 7.29 5.42 4.01
CA THR A 200 6.03 5.22 4.74
C THR A 200 5.00 6.28 4.37
N MET A 201 5.40 7.56 4.30
CA MET A 201 4.52 8.64 3.86
C MET A 201 4.11 8.48 2.40
N TRP A 202 5.02 8.06 1.53
CA TRP A 202 4.76 7.80 0.12
C TRP A 202 3.71 6.70 -0.09
N VAL A 203 3.77 5.64 0.71
CA VAL A 203 2.77 4.56 0.75
C VAL A 203 1.44 5.09 1.29
N ALA A 204 1.46 5.81 2.41
CA ALA A 204 0.26 6.34 3.05
C ALA A 204 -0.51 7.27 2.10
N VAL A 205 0.16 8.21 1.43
CA VAL A 205 -0.45 9.15 0.48
C VAL A 205 -1.17 8.42 -0.66
N ARG A 206 -0.56 7.36 -1.22
CA ARG A 206 -1.19 6.59 -2.30
C ARG A 206 -2.38 5.77 -1.84
N ALA A 207 -2.25 5.10 -0.70
CA ALA A 207 -3.35 4.35 -0.13
C ALA A 207 -4.52 5.27 0.26
N ILE A 208 -4.24 6.46 0.80
CA ILE A 208 -5.23 7.52 1.05
C ILE A 208 -5.87 7.98 -0.27
N GLY A 209 -5.08 8.26 -1.31
CA GLY A 209 -5.61 8.67 -2.62
C GLY A 209 -6.57 7.64 -3.22
N GLY A 210 -6.21 6.35 -3.18
CA GLY A 210 -7.08 5.26 -3.59
C GLY A 210 -8.35 5.15 -2.73
N ALA A 211 -8.22 5.28 -1.42
CA ALA A 211 -9.35 5.22 -0.49
C ALA A 211 -10.32 6.40 -0.68
N LEU A 212 -9.81 7.61 -0.90
CA LEU A 212 -10.60 8.80 -1.23
C LEU A 212 -11.36 8.60 -2.53
N LEU A 213 -10.70 8.10 -3.58
CA LEU A 213 -11.35 7.81 -4.86
C LEU A 213 -12.54 6.85 -4.68
N LEU A 214 -12.33 5.71 -4.00
CA LEU A 214 -13.40 4.74 -3.76
C LEU A 214 -14.54 5.34 -2.93
N THR A 215 -14.21 6.10 -1.89
CA THR A 215 -15.19 6.76 -1.01
C THR A 215 -16.03 7.77 -1.76
N VAL A 216 -15.41 8.62 -2.58
CA VAL A 216 -16.08 9.65 -3.38
C VAL A 216 -16.96 9.01 -4.45
N VAL A 217 -16.45 8.03 -5.20
CA VAL A 217 -17.23 7.33 -6.23
C VAL A 217 -18.44 6.62 -5.62
N GLY A 218 -18.25 5.90 -4.52
CA GLY A 218 -19.32 5.24 -3.79
C GLY A 218 -20.37 6.22 -3.28
N SER A 219 -19.94 7.31 -2.64
CA SER A 219 -20.84 8.34 -2.08
C SER A 219 -21.61 9.08 -3.17
N ALA A 220 -20.92 9.53 -4.23
CA ALA A 220 -21.54 10.27 -5.32
C ALA A 220 -22.64 9.45 -6.01
N TYR A 221 -22.41 8.16 -6.25
CA TYR A 221 -23.42 7.27 -6.80
C TYR A 221 -24.65 7.16 -5.88
N LEU A 222 -24.45 6.94 -4.58
CA LEU A 222 -25.55 6.79 -3.62
C LEU A 222 -26.36 8.08 -3.45
N VAL A 223 -25.70 9.24 -3.47
CA VAL A 223 -26.36 10.55 -3.43
C VAL A 223 -27.17 10.78 -4.70
N HIS A 224 -26.60 10.49 -5.88
CA HIS A 224 -27.30 10.62 -7.15
C HIS A 224 -28.54 9.72 -7.21
N GLN A 225 -28.42 8.47 -6.76
CA GLN A 225 -29.55 7.53 -6.75
C GLN A 225 -30.68 7.99 -5.82
N ARG A 226 -30.33 8.56 -4.65
CA ARG A 226 -31.30 9.15 -3.72
C ARG A 226 -32.00 10.36 -4.33
N TYR A 227 -31.24 11.25 -4.97
CA TYR A 227 -31.78 12.44 -5.62
C TYR A 227 -32.73 12.10 -6.78
N ALA A 228 -32.34 11.18 -7.67
CA ALA A 228 -33.21 10.70 -8.75
C ALA A 228 -34.50 10.06 -8.22
N GLY A 229 -34.41 9.30 -7.12
CA GLY A 229 -35.59 8.75 -6.44
C GLY A 229 -36.55 9.83 -5.93
N TRP A 230 -36.02 10.92 -5.38
CA TRP A 230 -36.83 12.06 -4.92
C TRP A 230 -37.52 12.77 -6.08
N GLN A 231 -36.82 12.99 -7.19
CA GLN A 231 -37.40 13.59 -8.38
C GLN A 231 -38.55 12.75 -8.94
N ASN A 232 -38.37 11.43 -9.05
CA ASN A 232 -39.41 10.54 -9.54
C ASN A 232 -40.64 10.52 -8.62
N ALA A 233 -40.43 10.49 -7.30
CA ALA A 233 -41.53 10.55 -6.33
C ALA A 233 -42.29 11.89 -6.40
N PHE A 234 -41.57 13.01 -6.54
CA PHE A 234 -42.18 14.33 -6.70
C PHE A 234 -42.99 14.44 -8.00
N HIS A 235 -42.46 13.92 -9.12
CA HIS A 235 -43.18 13.86 -10.39
C HIS A 235 -44.44 13.00 -10.30
N ALA A 236 -44.37 11.82 -9.68
CA ALA A 236 -45.53 10.94 -9.49
C ALA A 236 -46.62 11.61 -8.62
N LEU A 237 -46.24 12.32 -7.56
CA LEU A 237 -47.17 13.10 -6.74
C LEU A 237 -47.84 14.22 -7.55
N LYS A 238 -47.07 14.91 -8.40
CA LYS A 238 -47.59 15.98 -9.26
C LYS A 238 -48.55 15.45 -10.34
N GLU A 239 -48.28 14.26 -10.89
CA GLU A 239 -49.18 13.60 -11.84
C GLU A 239 -50.46 13.12 -11.16
N ALA A 240 -50.37 12.49 -9.97
CA ALA A 240 -51.53 12.06 -9.21
C ALA A 240 -52.42 13.23 -8.72
N ALA A 241 -51.84 14.42 -8.57
CA ALA A 241 -52.53 15.65 -8.17
C ALA A 241 -53.11 16.44 -9.37
N ARG A 242 -52.91 16.01 -10.62
CA ARG A 242 -53.58 16.65 -11.76
C ARG A 242 -55.07 16.28 -11.72
N PRO A 243 -55.99 17.25 -11.63
CA PRO A 243 -57.41 16.97 -11.81
C PRO A 243 -57.60 16.42 -13.23
N ASP A 244 -58.41 15.37 -13.38
CA ASP A 244 -58.81 14.85 -14.68
C ASP A 244 -59.34 16.01 -15.53
N SER A 245 -58.54 16.47 -16.49
CA SER A 245 -59.00 17.41 -17.49
C SER A 245 -59.96 16.64 -18.40
N LYS A 246 -61.24 16.77 -18.10
CA LYS A 246 -62.35 16.38 -18.98
C LYS A 246 -62.17 16.93 -20.39
#